data_AF-A0A535YQ20-F1
#
_entry.id   AF-A0A535YQ20-F1
#
_cell.length_a   1.000
_cell.length_b   1.000
_cell.length_c   1.000
_cell.angle_alpha   90.00
_cell.angle_beta   90.00
_cell.angle_gamma   90.00
#
_symmetry.space_group_name_H-M   'P 1'
#
loop_
_entity.id
_entity.type
_entity.pdbx_description
1 polymer ?
#
loop_
_entity_poly.entity_id
_entity_poly.type
_entity_poly.pdbx_seq_one_letter_code
_entity_poly.pdbx_strand_id
1 'polypeptide(L)'
;MTAEQLALQSGSPRALVQFVAVQLQNAQQQLAVAQQQATDLRSQATLVVQVSHLQVQSANQNLAADQQSSASQCGGSASSSAYCQTLQRDIRIDKQQVSIANAELARAEAQAASLNDQALQGINAKQLALSAAQAQQGSPNTAISPTVVQSDIQVALARAQADQAKVQQELNAMTLTAPVAGVVTAVNGTVGQVAGSQGVAQYSGQAAVGAQTNPLQLVPSVSGGSSAGGPAASPLVQLIDSSGWQAIAQVSENDVHSLRVGERATVTFGALPSKQMHGVLQSIVLVPERGSSGVFYPAIFTLSGDPGGLDPGMSASVAPGG
;
A
#
# COMPACT_ATOMS: atom_id res chain seq x y z
N MET A 1 -16.19 -36.74 31.88
CA MET A 1 -15.02 -36.95 32.74
C MET A 1 -13.91 -37.47 31.85
N THR A 2 -12.97 -36.59 31.52
CA THR A 2 -11.89 -36.85 30.55
C THR A 2 -10.81 -37.73 31.17
N ALA A 3 -10.06 -38.44 30.33
CA ALA A 3 -8.98 -39.34 30.72
C ALA A 3 -7.91 -38.70 31.63
N GLU A 4 -7.89 -37.36 31.76
CA GLU A 4 -7.08 -36.60 32.72
C GLU A 4 -7.35 -36.94 34.19
N GLN A 5 -8.60 -37.28 34.56
CA GLN A 5 -8.91 -37.57 35.96
C GLN A 5 -8.49 -38.97 36.41
N LEU A 6 -8.33 -39.94 35.50
CA LEU A 6 -7.90 -41.30 35.83
C LEU A 6 -6.37 -41.44 35.97
N ALA A 7 -5.58 -40.55 35.37
CA ALA A 7 -4.11 -40.61 35.43
C ALA A 7 -3.54 -40.09 36.76
N LEU A 8 -4.23 -39.16 37.42
CA LEU A 8 -3.83 -38.63 38.73
C LEU A 8 -4.05 -39.62 39.88
N GLN A 9 -4.89 -40.66 39.69
CA GLN A 9 -5.23 -41.61 40.74
C GLN A 9 -4.35 -42.88 40.75
N SER A 10 -3.51 -43.10 39.72
CA SER A 10 -2.70 -44.32 39.59
C SER A 10 -1.18 -44.14 39.68
N GLY A 11 -0.69 -42.92 39.97
CA GLY A 11 0.64 -42.69 40.57
C GLY A 11 1.84 -43.44 39.96
N SER A 12 1.80 -43.80 38.67
CA SER A 12 2.88 -44.58 38.09
C SER A 12 3.96 -43.62 37.56
N PRO A 13 5.19 -43.66 38.09
CA PRO A 13 6.28 -42.78 37.65
C PRO A 13 6.57 -42.92 36.14
N ARG A 14 6.16 -44.04 35.52
CA ARG A 14 6.24 -44.25 34.06
C ARG A 14 5.34 -43.31 33.25
N ALA A 15 4.14 -42.97 33.72
CA ALA A 15 3.22 -42.09 32.99
C ALA A 15 3.71 -40.63 32.97
N LEU A 16 4.26 -40.15 34.09
CA LEU A 16 4.89 -38.83 34.20
C LEU A 16 6.14 -38.72 33.32
N VAL A 17 7.00 -39.75 33.32
CA VAL A 17 8.19 -39.81 32.45
C VAL A 17 7.81 -39.82 30.97
N GLN A 18 6.78 -40.57 30.58
CA GLN A 18 6.29 -40.56 29.20
C GLN A 18 5.72 -39.20 28.79
N PHE A 19 4.96 -38.53 29.67
CA PHE A 19 4.42 -37.20 29.38
C PHE A 19 5.52 -36.14 29.18
N VAL A 20 6.54 -36.12 30.06
CA VAL A 20 7.66 -35.17 29.97
C VAL A 20 8.55 -35.43 28.75
N ALA A 21 8.72 -36.69 28.34
CA ALA A 21 9.40 -37.05 27.10
C ALA A 21 8.66 -36.56 25.85
N VAL A 22 7.32 -36.71 25.83
CA VAL A 22 6.48 -36.23 24.71
C VAL A 22 6.49 -34.70 24.62
N GLN A 23 6.51 -33.99 25.75
CA GLN A 23 6.60 -32.51 25.75
C GLN A 23 7.93 -32.01 25.17
N LEU A 24 9.05 -32.63 25.55
CA LEU A 24 10.37 -32.29 24.99
C LEU A 24 10.41 -32.55 23.48
N GLN A 25 9.87 -33.69 23.04
CA GLN A 25 9.84 -34.05 21.62
C GLN A 25 8.97 -33.07 20.81
N ASN A 26 7.81 -32.66 21.34
CA ASN A 26 6.99 -31.62 20.72
C ASN A 26 7.70 -30.27 20.68
N ALA A 27 8.41 -29.87 21.73
CA ALA A 27 9.17 -28.62 21.76
C ALA A 27 10.31 -28.61 20.73
N GLN A 28 11.04 -29.73 20.59
CA GLN A 28 12.08 -29.90 19.57
C GLN A 28 11.49 -29.85 18.15
N GLN A 29 10.36 -30.52 17.92
CA GLN A 29 9.67 -30.49 16.63
C GLN A 29 9.21 -29.07 16.28
N GLN A 30 8.67 -28.32 17.25
CA GLN A 30 8.24 -26.93 17.04
C GLN A 30 9.41 -25.98 16.75
N LEU A 31 10.58 -26.19 17.37
CA LEU A 31 11.78 -25.42 17.05
C LEU A 31 12.26 -25.70 15.62
N ALA A 32 12.26 -26.97 15.19
CA ALA A 32 12.64 -27.32 13.82
C ALA A 32 11.71 -26.68 12.78
N VAL A 33 10.39 -26.69 13.02
CA VAL A 33 9.42 -26.01 12.15
C VAL A 33 9.64 -24.49 12.14
N ALA A 34 9.92 -23.87 13.29
CA ALA A 34 10.21 -22.44 13.37
C ALA A 34 11.53 -22.06 12.67
N GLN A 35 12.55 -22.92 12.73
CA GLN A 35 13.79 -22.74 11.97
C GLN A 35 13.53 -22.84 10.45
N GLN A 36 12.67 -23.77 10.03
CA GLN A 36 12.27 -23.88 8.62
C GLN A 36 11.50 -22.63 8.17
N GLN A 37 10.49 -22.19 8.93
CA GLN A 37 9.73 -20.97 8.64
C GLN A 37 10.63 -19.72 8.61
N ALA A 38 11.60 -19.61 9.53
CA ALA A 38 12.58 -18.54 9.52
C ALA A 38 13.46 -18.55 8.27
N THR A 39 13.78 -19.74 7.75
CA THR A 39 14.54 -19.89 6.50
C THR A 39 13.71 -19.44 5.30
N ASP A 40 12.43 -19.80 5.26
CA ASP A 40 11.50 -19.37 4.21
C ASP A 40 11.24 -17.85 4.24
N LEU A 41 11.10 -17.26 5.42
CA LEU A 41 10.95 -15.81 5.59
C LEU A 41 12.22 -15.07 5.13
N ARG A 42 13.41 -15.59 5.46
CA ARG A 42 14.68 -15.00 5.02
C ARG A 42 14.92 -15.15 3.53
N SER A 43 14.52 -16.27 2.93
CA SER A 43 14.61 -16.45 1.48
C SER A 43 13.67 -15.51 0.75
N GLN A 44 12.45 -15.32 1.24
CA GLN A 44 11.50 -14.34 0.73
C GLN A 44 12.02 -12.90 0.87
N ALA A 45 12.59 -12.54 2.02
CA ALA A 45 13.21 -11.25 2.24
C ALA A 45 14.36 -10.98 1.25
N THR A 46 15.21 -11.98 1.02
CA THR A 46 16.31 -11.91 0.03
C THR A 46 15.79 -11.72 -1.39
N LEU A 47 14.74 -12.46 -1.77
CA LEU A 47 14.11 -12.35 -3.09
C LEU A 47 13.56 -10.95 -3.35
N VAL A 48 12.87 -10.36 -2.38
CA VAL A 48 12.29 -9.00 -2.50
C VAL A 48 13.38 -7.95 -2.72
N VAL A 49 14.46 -7.99 -1.92
CA VAL A 49 15.60 -7.08 -2.08
C VAL A 49 16.32 -7.30 -3.42
N GLN A 50 16.47 -8.55 -3.85
CA GLN A 50 17.11 -8.89 -5.12
C GLN A 50 16.32 -8.38 -6.33
N VAL A 51 14.98 -8.49 -6.31
CA VAL A 51 14.12 -7.95 -7.37
C VAL A 51 14.22 -6.42 -7.45
N SER A 52 14.21 -5.73 -6.31
CA SER A 52 14.37 -4.27 -6.28
C SER A 52 15.75 -3.81 -6.75
N HIS A 53 16.81 -4.56 -6.44
CA HIS A 53 18.15 -4.28 -6.99
C HIS A 53 18.18 -4.40 -8.52
N LEU A 54 17.52 -5.41 -9.09
CA LEU A 54 17.42 -5.56 -10.54
C LEU A 54 16.65 -4.40 -11.19
N GLN A 55 15.62 -3.87 -10.53
CA GLN A 55 14.89 -2.68 -11.00
C GLN A 55 15.77 -1.42 -11.01
N VAL A 56 16.58 -1.20 -9.96
CA VAL A 56 17.56 -0.09 -9.94
C VAL A 56 18.59 -0.27 -11.06
N GLN A 57 19.06 -1.49 -11.29
CA GLN A 57 20.02 -1.78 -12.35
C GLN A 57 19.44 -1.50 -13.74
N SER A 58 18.20 -1.91 -14.01
CA SER A 58 17.56 -1.64 -15.31
C SER A 58 17.29 -0.15 -15.52
N ALA A 59 16.84 0.57 -14.48
CA ALA A 59 16.67 2.02 -14.53
C ALA A 59 17.99 2.76 -14.81
N ASN A 60 19.10 2.32 -14.19
CA ASN A 60 20.42 2.87 -14.46
C ASN A 60 20.92 2.56 -15.87
N GLN A 61 20.59 1.39 -16.44
CA GLN A 61 20.95 1.06 -17.82
C GLN A 61 20.24 1.96 -18.83
N ASN A 62 18.95 2.23 -18.63
CA ASN A 62 18.19 3.15 -19.49
C ASN A 62 18.78 4.56 -19.42
N LEU A 63 19.02 5.06 -18.21
CA LEU A 63 19.66 6.37 -18.00
C LEU A 63 21.03 6.46 -18.68
N ALA A 64 21.85 5.41 -18.59
CA ALA A 64 23.17 5.37 -19.21
C ALA A 64 23.08 5.33 -20.75
N ALA A 65 22.12 4.57 -21.30
CA ALA A 65 21.88 4.51 -22.74
C ALA A 65 21.46 5.88 -23.31
N ASP A 66 20.60 6.60 -22.59
CA ASP A 66 20.15 7.94 -22.99
C ASP A 66 21.24 8.99 -22.84
N GLN A 67 22.04 8.92 -21.77
CA GLN A 67 23.21 9.80 -21.60
C GLN A 67 24.25 9.59 -22.69
N GLN A 68 24.49 8.34 -23.11
CA GLN A 68 25.45 8.03 -24.17
C GLN A 68 24.92 8.47 -25.55
N SER A 69 23.61 8.31 -25.79
CA SER A 69 22.95 8.83 -26.99
C SER A 69 23.00 10.36 -27.03
N SER A 70 22.83 11.02 -25.89
CA SER A 70 22.99 12.48 -25.77
C SER A 70 24.43 12.93 -26.00
N ALA A 71 25.42 12.22 -25.45
CA ALA A 71 26.83 12.58 -25.60
C ALA A 71 27.34 12.42 -27.05
N SER A 72 26.85 11.39 -27.76
CA SER A 72 27.29 11.07 -29.13
C SER A 72 26.54 11.86 -30.21
N GLN A 73 25.27 12.22 -29.99
CA GLN A 73 24.42 12.82 -31.02
C GLN A 73 24.10 14.31 -30.80
N CYS A 74 24.37 14.84 -29.59
CA CYS A 74 24.04 16.23 -29.24
C CYS A 74 25.27 17.13 -28.97
N GLY A 75 26.43 16.78 -29.53
CA GLY A 75 27.62 17.65 -29.50
C GLY A 75 27.57 18.74 -30.59
N GLY A 76 27.76 20.02 -30.19
CA GLY A 76 27.81 21.18 -31.10
C GLY A 76 26.46 21.90 -31.32
N SER A 77 26.38 22.77 -32.34
CA SER A 77 25.22 23.63 -32.66
C SER A 77 23.88 22.90 -32.92
N ALA A 78 23.85 21.57 -32.82
CA ALA A 78 22.66 20.71 -32.86
C ALA A 78 21.90 20.62 -31.51
N SER A 79 22.38 21.31 -30.47
CA SER A 79 21.72 21.44 -29.15
C SER A 79 20.27 21.95 -29.21
N SER A 80 19.84 22.54 -30.33
CA SER A 80 18.48 23.03 -30.55
C SER A 80 17.59 22.07 -31.38
N SER A 81 18.09 20.89 -31.77
CA SER A 81 17.24 19.93 -32.49
C SER A 81 16.15 19.36 -31.56
N ALA A 82 14.92 19.22 -32.08
CA ALA A 82 13.79 18.65 -31.33
C ALA A 82 14.10 17.24 -30.78
N TYR A 83 15.00 16.51 -31.46
CA TYR A 83 15.53 15.22 -31.01
C TYR A 83 16.34 15.37 -29.71
N CYS A 84 17.32 16.27 -29.67
CA CYS A 84 18.14 16.51 -28.47
C CYS A 84 17.33 17.04 -27.28
N GLN A 85 16.30 17.86 -27.52
CA GLN A 85 15.39 18.31 -26.45
C GLN A 85 14.53 17.17 -25.88
N THR A 86 14.10 16.24 -26.73
CA THR A 86 13.36 15.04 -26.30
C THR A 86 14.26 14.14 -25.47
N LEU A 87 15.48 13.88 -25.93
CA LEU A 87 16.47 13.09 -25.19
C LEU A 87 16.81 13.69 -23.81
N GLN A 88 16.93 15.02 -23.70
CA GLN A 88 17.11 15.70 -22.42
C GLN A 88 15.88 15.57 -21.49
N ARG A 89 14.67 15.45 -22.04
CA ARG A 89 13.47 15.14 -21.27
C ARG A 89 13.52 13.71 -20.76
N ASP A 90 13.90 12.76 -21.62
CA ASP A 90 13.95 11.35 -21.30
C ASP A 90 15.00 11.06 -20.21
N ILE A 91 16.19 11.69 -20.28
CA ILE A 91 17.19 11.66 -19.18
C ILE A 91 16.60 12.17 -17.86
N ARG A 92 15.74 13.21 -17.86
CA ARG A 92 15.09 13.68 -16.62
C ARG A 92 14.08 12.67 -16.09
N ILE A 93 13.31 12.04 -16.97
CA ILE A 93 12.36 10.98 -16.61
C ILE A 93 13.13 9.78 -16.04
N ASP A 94 14.20 9.36 -16.69
CA ASP A 94 15.03 8.24 -16.25
C ASP A 94 15.72 8.51 -14.91
N LYS A 95 16.20 9.74 -14.68
CA LYS A 95 16.67 10.16 -13.34
C LYS A 95 15.59 10.04 -12.28
N GLN A 96 14.35 10.41 -12.62
CA GLN A 96 13.21 10.25 -11.71
C GLN A 96 12.87 8.77 -11.50
N GLN A 97 12.94 7.93 -12.53
CA GLN A 97 12.73 6.48 -12.43
C GLN A 97 13.79 5.81 -11.54
N VAL A 98 15.06 6.20 -11.65
CA VAL A 98 16.12 5.75 -10.73
C VAL A 98 15.82 6.17 -9.29
N SER A 99 15.32 7.40 -9.08
CA SER A 99 14.90 7.84 -7.74
C SER A 99 13.74 7.02 -7.18
N ILE A 100 12.76 6.64 -8.01
CA ILE A 100 11.64 5.78 -7.61
C ILE A 100 12.14 4.37 -7.29
N ALA A 101 12.96 3.79 -8.16
CA ALA A 101 13.55 2.46 -7.94
C ALA A 101 14.40 2.41 -6.66
N ASN A 102 15.15 3.48 -6.34
CA ASN A 102 15.88 3.59 -5.08
C ASN A 102 14.94 3.68 -3.87
N ALA A 103 13.82 4.39 -3.98
CA ALA A 103 12.82 4.44 -2.92
C ALA A 103 12.11 3.08 -2.73
N GLU A 104 11.89 2.33 -3.80
CA GLU A 104 11.38 0.95 -3.74
C GLU A 104 12.39 0.00 -3.09
N LEU A 105 13.68 0.11 -3.41
CA LEU A 105 14.75 -0.64 -2.74
C LEU A 105 14.76 -0.36 -1.23
N ALA A 106 14.65 0.90 -0.80
CA ALA A 106 14.60 1.23 0.62
C ALA A 106 13.36 0.62 1.32
N ARG A 107 12.21 0.58 0.64
CA ARG A 107 10.99 -0.09 1.15
C ARG A 107 11.18 -1.61 1.23
N ALA A 108 11.80 -2.20 0.22
CA ALA A 108 12.14 -3.62 0.17
C ALA A 108 13.09 -4.02 1.31
N GLU A 109 14.13 -3.23 1.58
CA GLU A 109 15.04 -3.43 2.71
C GLU A 109 14.33 -3.32 4.06
N ALA A 110 13.45 -2.34 4.24
CA ALA A 110 12.65 -2.21 5.46
C ALA A 110 11.70 -3.40 5.67
N GLN A 111 11.07 -3.90 4.59
CA GLN A 111 10.25 -5.09 4.63
C GLN A 111 11.07 -6.34 4.96
N ALA A 112 12.25 -6.48 4.36
CA ALA A 112 13.19 -7.56 4.66
C ALA A 112 13.64 -7.56 6.13
N ALA A 113 13.92 -6.38 6.69
CA ALA A 113 14.26 -6.23 8.10
C ALA A 113 13.12 -6.70 9.02
N SER A 114 11.88 -6.28 8.74
CA SER A 114 10.69 -6.72 9.49
C SER A 114 10.48 -8.24 9.43
N LEU A 115 10.66 -8.86 8.25
CA LEU A 115 10.56 -10.31 8.10
C LEU A 115 11.66 -11.04 8.88
N ASN A 116 12.89 -10.50 8.90
CA ASN A 116 13.98 -11.09 9.67
C ASN A 116 13.76 -10.95 11.18
N ASP A 117 13.18 -9.84 11.64
CA ASP A 117 12.79 -9.66 13.04
C ASP A 117 11.69 -10.64 13.46
N GLN A 118 10.68 -10.84 12.62
CA GLN A 118 9.63 -11.84 12.85
C GLN A 118 10.23 -13.26 12.94
N ALA A 119 11.16 -13.59 12.04
CA ALA A 119 11.88 -14.87 12.06
C ALA A 119 12.68 -15.05 13.36
N LEU A 120 13.39 -14.02 13.82
CA LEU A 120 14.16 -14.03 15.07
C LEU A 120 13.24 -14.17 16.29
N GLN A 121 12.12 -13.45 16.34
CA GLN A 121 11.15 -13.55 17.42
C GLN A 121 10.53 -14.95 17.48
N GLY A 122 10.22 -15.55 16.32
CA GLY A 122 9.72 -16.92 16.22
C GLY A 122 10.70 -17.96 16.75
N ILE A 123 11.97 -17.88 16.33
CA ILE A 123 13.03 -18.77 16.83
C ILE A 123 13.21 -18.57 18.34
N ASN A 124 13.32 -17.34 18.83
CA ASN A 124 13.54 -17.06 20.26
C ASN A 124 12.37 -17.58 21.11
N ALA A 125 11.13 -17.44 20.65
CA ALA A 125 9.96 -17.99 21.33
C ALA A 125 10.01 -19.53 21.48
N LYS A 126 10.46 -20.24 20.44
CA LYS A 126 10.54 -21.71 20.44
C LYS A 126 11.78 -22.24 21.14
N GLN A 127 12.91 -21.54 21.06
CA GLN A 127 14.12 -21.82 21.84
C GLN A 127 13.82 -21.76 23.33
N LEU A 128 13.03 -20.75 23.73
CA LEU A 128 12.58 -20.60 25.11
C LEU A 128 11.67 -21.75 25.54
N ALA A 129 10.69 -22.12 24.71
CA ALA A 129 9.82 -23.27 24.97
C ALA A 129 10.61 -24.59 25.12
N LEU A 130 11.69 -24.76 24.35
CA LEU A 130 12.60 -25.89 24.50
C LEU A 130 13.33 -25.88 25.84
N SER A 131 13.86 -24.73 26.27
CA SER A 131 14.54 -24.60 27.57
C SER A 131 13.59 -24.82 28.76
N ALA A 132 12.33 -24.39 28.66
CA ALA A 132 11.30 -24.66 29.65
C ALA A 132 10.95 -26.17 29.72
N ALA A 133 10.86 -26.84 28.57
CA ALA A 133 10.65 -28.30 28.50
C ALA A 133 11.85 -29.10 29.05
N GLN A 134 13.08 -28.60 28.86
CA GLN A 134 14.29 -29.20 29.43
C GLN A 134 14.37 -29.01 30.95
N ALA A 135 13.96 -27.85 31.47
CA ALA A 135 13.89 -27.62 32.92
C ALA A 135 12.92 -28.60 33.62
N GLN A 136 11.83 -28.99 32.95
CA GLN A 136 10.87 -29.98 33.44
C GLN A 136 11.43 -31.42 33.44
N GLN A 137 12.43 -31.73 32.62
CA GLN A 137 13.13 -33.03 32.61
C GLN A 137 14.09 -33.19 33.80
N GLY A 138 14.67 -32.10 34.30
CA GLY A 138 15.69 -32.11 35.35
C GLY A 138 15.16 -32.26 36.78
N SER A 139 13.86 -32.06 37.01
CA SER A 139 13.23 -32.27 38.32
C SER A 139 11.70 -32.25 38.20
N PRO A 140 10.99 -33.33 38.59
CA PRO A 140 9.53 -33.30 38.69
C PRO A 140 8.99 -32.31 39.74
N ASN A 141 9.85 -31.65 40.52
CA ASN A 141 9.42 -30.88 41.70
C ASN A 141 10.39 -29.79 42.23
N THR A 142 11.15 -29.05 41.42
CA THR A 142 11.87 -27.87 41.95
C THR A 142 11.74 -26.61 41.10
N ALA A 143 11.67 -25.50 41.83
CA ALA A 143 11.29 -24.17 41.41
C ALA A 143 12.11 -23.63 40.24
N ILE A 144 11.39 -23.01 39.31
CA ILE A 144 11.91 -22.27 38.17
C ILE A 144 12.80 -21.14 38.72
N SER A 145 14.04 -21.02 38.23
CA SER A 145 14.95 -19.95 38.65
C SER A 145 14.35 -18.58 38.28
N PRO A 146 14.20 -17.64 39.24
CA PRO A 146 13.40 -16.42 39.04
C PRO A 146 13.92 -15.51 37.93
N THR A 147 15.22 -15.55 37.60
CA THR A 147 15.83 -14.72 36.55
C THR A 147 15.39 -15.10 35.14
N VAL A 148 15.14 -16.39 34.85
CA VAL A 148 14.63 -16.83 33.54
C VAL A 148 13.15 -16.47 33.39
N VAL A 149 12.38 -16.63 34.47
CA VAL A 149 10.96 -16.19 34.52
C VAL A 149 10.85 -14.68 34.33
N GLN A 150 11.77 -13.89 34.89
CA GLN A 150 11.74 -12.43 34.76
C GLN A 150 11.97 -11.96 33.32
N SER A 151 12.93 -12.58 32.59
CA SER A 151 13.15 -12.27 31.17
C SER A 151 12.00 -12.75 30.28
N ASP A 152 11.38 -13.88 30.63
CA ASP A 152 10.23 -14.45 29.91
C ASP A 152 9.00 -13.56 30.05
N ILE A 153 8.75 -13.06 31.27
CA ILE A 153 7.68 -12.08 31.53
C ILE A 153 7.94 -10.80 30.74
N GLN A 154 9.17 -10.31 30.64
CA GLN A 154 9.47 -9.09 29.87
C GLN A 154 9.27 -9.27 28.36
N VAL A 155 9.72 -10.38 27.77
CA VAL A 155 9.51 -10.66 26.33
C VAL A 155 8.04 -10.95 26.04
N ALA A 156 7.36 -11.69 26.91
CA ALA A 156 5.92 -11.95 26.78
C ALA A 156 5.10 -10.67 26.94
N LEU A 157 5.47 -9.78 27.87
CA LEU A 157 4.84 -8.48 28.04
C LEU A 157 5.07 -7.58 26.82
N ALA A 158 6.29 -7.54 26.28
CA ALA A 158 6.61 -6.76 25.08
C ALA A 158 5.81 -7.25 23.86
N ARG A 159 5.65 -8.58 23.70
CA ARG A 159 4.80 -9.16 22.64
C ARG A 159 3.33 -8.86 22.87
N ALA A 160 2.83 -9.04 24.09
CA ALA A 160 1.44 -8.73 24.42
C ALA A 160 1.11 -7.25 24.20
N GLN A 161 2.06 -6.34 24.49
CA GLN A 161 1.92 -4.91 24.21
C GLN A 161 1.93 -4.62 22.69
N ALA A 162 2.78 -5.29 21.91
CA ALA A 162 2.79 -5.15 20.45
C ALA A 162 1.50 -5.70 19.81
N ASP A 163 1.02 -6.86 20.28
CA ASP A 163 -0.24 -7.44 19.84
C ASP A 163 -1.44 -6.55 20.22
N GLN A 164 -1.42 -5.98 21.43
CA GLN A 164 -2.44 -5.01 21.85
C GLN A 164 -2.41 -3.76 20.95
N ALA A 165 -1.24 -3.22 20.62
CA ALA A 165 -1.11 -2.07 19.73
C ALA A 165 -1.64 -2.40 18.32
N LYS A 166 -1.36 -3.60 17.80
CA LYS A 166 -1.86 -4.07 16.52
C LYS A 166 -3.39 -4.21 16.50
N VAL A 167 -3.96 -4.89 17.48
CA VAL A 167 -5.43 -5.05 17.59
C VAL A 167 -6.10 -3.68 17.78
N GLN A 168 -5.47 -2.76 18.50
CA GLN A 168 -5.97 -1.39 18.65
C GLN A 168 -5.97 -0.64 17.31
N GLN A 169 -4.94 -0.80 16.48
CA GLN A 169 -4.90 -0.23 15.13
C GLN A 169 -5.97 -0.84 14.23
N GLU A 170 -6.15 -2.16 14.27
CA GLU A 170 -7.18 -2.86 13.50
C GLU A 170 -8.60 -2.44 13.92
N LEU A 171 -8.85 -2.28 15.24
CA LEU A 171 -10.12 -1.78 15.76
C LEU A 171 -10.39 -0.34 15.31
N ASN A 172 -9.37 0.52 15.35
CA ASN A 172 -9.48 1.88 14.84
C ASN A 172 -9.77 1.88 13.32
N ALA A 173 -9.18 0.95 12.57
CA ALA A 173 -9.42 0.78 11.14
C ALA A 173 -10.82 0.22 10.79
N MET A 174 -11.54 -0.38 11.75
CA MET A 174 -12.95 -0.76 11.57
C MET A 174 -13.89 0.46 11.58
N THR A 175 -13.43 1.62 12.07
CA THR A 175 -14.18 2.88 12.01
C THR A 175 -13.59 3.78 10.94
N LEU A 176 -14.25 3.82 9.78
CA LEU A 176 -13.86 4.72 8.70
C LEU A 176 -14.25 6.15 9.06
N THR A 177 -13.25 7.02 9.15
CA THR A 177 -13.43 8.47 9.37
C THR A 177 -13.03 9.23 8.10
N ALA A 178 -13.64 10.40 7.89
CA ALA A 178 -13.29 11.24 6.74
C ALA A 178 -11.87 11.83 6.94
N PRO A 179 -10.95 11.66 5.97
CA PRO A 179 -9.59 12.19 6.09
C PRO A 179 -9.53 13.72 5.97
N VAL A 180 -10.55 14.33 5.35
CA VAL A 180 -10.70 15.78 5.16
C VAL A 180 -12.16 16.18 5.38
N ALA A 181 -12.37 17.44 5.79
CA ALA A 181 -13.69 18.04 5.76
C ALA A 181 -14.15 18.19 4.30
N GLY A 182 -15.41 17.90 4.01
CA GLY A 182 -15.92 17.93 2.64
C GLY A 182 -17.33 17.38 2.53
N VAL A 183 -17.79 17.25 1.29
CA VAL A 183 -19.12 16.71 0.94
C VAL A 183 -18.95 15.32 0.33
N VAL A 184 -19.86 14.40 0.65
CA VAL A 184 -19.87 13.05 0.07
C VAL A 184 -20.45 13.11 -1.34
N THR A 185 -19.66 12.76 -2.35
CA THR A 185 -20.07 12.78 -3.77
C THR A 185 -20.58 11.43 -4.25
N ALA A 186 -20.08 10.34 -3.68
CA ALA A 186 -20.52 9.00 -4.01
C ALA A 186 -20.38 8.05 -2.82
N VAL A 187 -21.35 7.14 -2.68
CA VAL A 187 -21.28 5.97 -1.80
C VAL A 187 -21.46 4.75 -2.69
N ASN A 188 -20.36 4.01 -2.91
CA ASN A 188 -20.35 2.89 -3.86
C ASN A 188 -20.66 1.54 -3.20
N GLY A 189 -20.64 1.46 -1.87
CA GLY A 189 -20.98 0.25 -1.12
C GLY A 189 -22.43 0.23 -0.65
N THR A 190 -22.99 -0.97 -0.52
CA THR A 190 -24.29 -1.20 0.12
C THR A 190 -24.14 -2.02 1.41
N VAL A 191 -25.09 -1.85 2.32
CA VAL A 191 -25.11 -2.60 3.59
C VAL A 191 -25.20 -4.10 3.29
N GLY A 192 -24.27 -4.88 3.84
CA GLY A 192 -24.17 -6.33 3.62
C GLY A 192 -23.19 -6.75 2.53
N GLN A 193 -22.55 -5.81 1.83
CA GLN A 193 -21.45 -6.14 0.91
C GLN A 193 -20.13 -6.42 1.64
N VAL A 194 -19.27 -7.21 0.99
CA VAL A 194 -17.89 -7.45 1.44
C VAL A 194 -17.00 -6.31 0.94
N ALA A 195 -16.37 -5.60 1.88
CA ALA A 195 -15.37 -4.59 1.59
C ALA A 195 -13.97 -5.14 1.94
N GLY A 196 -12.98 -4.82 1.11
CA GLY A 196 -11.58 -5.18 1.33
C GLY A 196 -10.67 -3.96 1.25
N SER A 197 -9.36 -4.17 1.42
CA SER A 197 -8.35 -3.10 1.33
C SER A 197 -8.35 -2.34 0.01
N GLN A 198 -8.82 -2.97 -1.06
CA GLN A 198 -8.88 -2.38 -2.40
C GLN A 198 -10.20 -1.65 -2.69
N GLY A 199 -11.18 -1.65 -1.77
CA GLY A 199 -12.50 -1.05 -1.95
C GLY A 199 -13.63 -2.07 -1.91
N VAL A 200 -14.80 -1.68 -2.44
CA VAL A 200 -15.96 -2.57 -2.55
C VAL A 200 -15.95 -3.27 -3.91
N ALA A 201 -16.09 -4.59 -3.88
CA ALA A 201 -16.24 -5.37 -5.10
C ALA A 201 -17.64 -5.11 -5.67
N GLN A 202 -17.72 -4.48 -6.85
CA GLN A 202 -18.96 -4.46 -7.60
C GLN A 202 -19.21 -5.86 -8.13
N TYR A 203 -20.24 -6.52 -7.60
CA TYR A 203 -20.71 -7.79 -8.12
C TYR A 203 -21.40 -7.51 -9.47
N SER A 204 -20.62 -7.42 -10.54
CA SER A 204 -21.17 -7.50 -11.90
C SER A 204 -21.82 -8.88 -12.02
N GLY A 205 -23.12 -8.91 -12.33
CA GLY A 205 -23.93 -10.12 -12.36
C GLY A 205 -23.25 -11.29 -13.08
N GLN A 206 -23.58 -12.49 -12.61
CA GLN A 206 -23.09 -13.79 -13.07
C GLN A 206 -22.85 -13.82 -14.58
N ALA A 207 -21.60 -14.08 -14.99
CA ALA A 207 -21.34 -14.63 -16.31
C ALA A 207 -22.19 -15.90 -16.47
N ALA A 208 -22.87 -16.02 -17.60
CA ALA A 208 -23.73 -17.16 -17.91
C ALA A 208 -22.99 -18.48 -17.64
N VAL A 209 -23.55 -19.27 -16.72
CA VAL A 209 -23.09 -20.63 -16.41
C VAL A 209 -23.36 -21.52 -17.62
N GLY A 210 -22.31 -21.82 -18.38
CA GLY A 210 -22.29 -22.98 -19.27
C GLY A 210 -22.51 -24.24 -18.44
N ALA A 211 -23.49 -25.04 -18.86
CA ALA A 211 -23.96 -26.22 -18.13
C ALA A 211 -22.81 -27.20 -17.84
N GLN A 212 -22.43 -27.35 -16.56
CA GLN A 212 -21.82 -28.58 -16.07
C GLN A 212 -22.35 -28.93 -14.68
N THR A 213 -22.80 -30.17 -14.60
CA THR A 213 -23.40 -30.88 -13.48
C THR A 213 -22.39 -31.04 -12.34
N ASN A 214 -22.67 -30.44 -11.17
CA ASN A 214 -22.49 -31.07 -9.86
C ASN A 214 -23.13 -30.22 -8.74
N PRO A 215 -23.74 -30.85 -7.72
CA PRO A 215 -24.66 -30.17 -6.81
C PRO A 215 -23.94 -29.49 -5.62
N LEU A 216 -24.37 -28.24 -5.37
CA LEU A 216 -24.37 -27.52 -4.09
C LEU A 216 -23.04 -27.51 -3.28
N GLN A 217 -22.22 -26.48 -3.49
CA GLN A 217 -21.08 -26.15 -2.62
C GLN A 217 -21.32 -24.77 -1.97
N LEU A 218 -21.43 -24.76 -0.63
CA LEU A 218 -21.82 -23.59 0.18
C LEU A 218 -20.62 -22.87 0.82
N VAL A 219 -19.47 -22.78 0.15
CA VAL A 219 -18.28 -22.07 0.64
C VAL A 219 -17.57 -21.30 -0.49
N PRO A 220 -17.11 -20.05 -0.29
CA PRO A 220 -16.24 -19.38 -1.25
C PRO A 220 -14.83 -19.98 -1.16
N SER A 221 -14.43 -20.70 -2.20
CA SER A 221 -13.05 -21.16 -2.38
C SER A 221 -12.18 -20.00 -2.88
N VAL A 222 -11.25 -19.52 -2.04
CA VAL A 222 -10.19 -18.60 -2.49
C VAL A 222 -9.02 -19.41 -3.05
N SER A 223 -9.12 -19.76 -4.33
CA SER A 223 -8.01 -20.35 -5.08
C SER A 223 -7.23 -19.23 -5.76
N GLY A 224 -5.95 -19.08 -5.40
CA GLY A 224 -5.02 -18.19 -6.08
C GLY A 224 -4.87 -18.56 -7.55
N GLY A 225 -5.14 -17.59 -8.42
CA GLY A 225 -4.93 -17.65 -9.86
C GLY A 225 -4.68 -16.24 -10.39
N SER A 226 -3.51 -16.04 -10.98
CA SER A 226 -3.08 -14.79 -11.59
C SER A 226 -3.74 -14.57 -12.95
N SER A 227 -3.92 -13.28 -13.28
CA SER A 227 -4.09 -12.64 -14.59
C SER A 227 -5.51 -12.33 -15.11
N ALA A 228 -5.61 -11.11 -15.65
CA ALA A 228 -6.72 -10.44 -16.34
C ALA A 228 -7.72 -9.65 -15.47
N GLY A 229 -7.55 -8.31 -15.49
CA GLY A 229 -8.57 -7.30 -15.18
C GLY A 229 -9.48 -7.60 -14.00
N GLY A 230 -8.96 -7.48 -12.77
CA GLY A 230 -9.83 -7.48 -11.59
C GLY A 230 -10.93 -6.42 -11.74
N PRO A 231 -12.16 -6.68 -11.25
CA PRO A 231 -13.22 -5.68 -11.27
C PRO A 231 -12.67 -4.38 -10.69
N ALA A 232 -12.90 -3.26 -11.39
CA ALA A 232 -12.46 -1.95 -10.95
C ALA A 232 -12.98 -1.70 -9.53
N ALA A 233 -12.12 -1.90 -8.54
CA ALA A 233 -12.51 -1.77 -7.16
C ALA A 233 -12.82 -0.29 -6.92
N SER A 234 -14.06 -0.02 -6.53
CA SER A 234 -14.52 1.35 -6.32
C SER A 234 -14.27 1.73 -4.86
N PRO A 235 -13.82 2.98 -4.58
CA PRO A 235 -13.70 3.44 -3.20
C PRO A 235 -15.07 3.39 -2.53
N LEU A 236 -15.15 2.99 -1.26
CA LEU A 236 -16.43 2.84 -0.54
C LEU A 236 -17.21 4.17 -0.50
N VAL A 237 -16.51 5.26 -0.16
CA VAL A 237 -17.04 6.62 -0.11
C VAL A 237 -16.07 7.54 -0.83
N GLN A 238 -16.58 8.41 -1.68
CA GLN A 238 -15.84 9.51 -2.28
C GLN A 238 -16.24 10.81 -1.59
N LEU A 239 -15.22 11.57 -1.19
CA LEU A 239 -15.38 12.88 -0.59
C LEU A 239 -14.70 13.91 -1.47
N ILE A 240 -15.28 15.10 -1.54
CA ILE A 240 -14.67 16.27 -2.14
C ILE A 240 -14.52 17.37 -1.11
N ASP A 241 -13.33 17.96 -1.04
CA ASP A 241 -13.08 19.12 -0.21
C ASP A 241 -13.88 20.32 -0.74
N SER A 242 -14.61 20.98 0.15
CA SER A 242 -15.42 22.16 -0.15
C SER A 242 -14.80 23.47 0.33
N SER A 243 -13.58 23.43 0.91
CA SER A 243 -12.94 24.61 1.52
C SER A 243 -12.24 25.54 0.52
N GLY A 244 -11.98 25.09 -0.71
CA GLY A 244 -11.31 25.88 -1.74
C GLY A 244 -11.73 25.51 -3.15
N TRP A 245 -12.30 26.47 -3.88
CA TRP A 245 -12.71 26.28 -5.27
C TRP A 245 -11.54 26.53 -6.22
N GLN A 246 -11.32 25.58 -7.14
CA GLN A 246 -10.34 25.69 -8.21
C GLN A 246 -11.03 25.51 -9.57
N ALA A 247 -10.72 26.38 -10.53
CA ALA A 247 -11.10 26.21 -11.92
C ALA A 247 -9.89 25.73 -12.71
N ILE A 248 -10.06 24.65 -13.46
CA ILE A 248 -9.04 24.11 -14.35
C ILE A 248 -9.44 24.49 -15.78
N ALA A 249 -8.69 25.40 -16.40
CA ALA A 249 -8.91 25.79 -17.77
C ALA A 249 -7.93 25.07 -18.70
N GLN A 250 -8.42 24.59 -19.84
CA GLN A 250 -7.59 24.00 -20.88
C GLN A 250 -7.11 25.12 -21.82
N VAL A 251 -5.82 25.45 -21.75
CA VAL A 251 -5.22 26.52 -22.54
C VAL A 251 -4.49 25.92 -23.74
N SER A 252 -4.63 26.52 -24.92
CA SER A 252 -3.91 26.07 -26.12
C SER A 252 -2.40 26.37 -26.02
N GLU A 253 -1.57 25.60 -26.74
CA GLU A 253 -0.11 25.84 -26.80
C GLU A 253 0.26 27.25 -27.30
N ASN A 254 -0.58 27.88 -28.11
CA ASN A 254 -0.33 29.24 -28.60
C ASN A 254 -0.50 30.28 -27.48
N ASP A 255 -1.46 30.05 -26.58
CA ASP A 255 -1.86 31.03 -25.56
C ASP A 255 -1.10 30.85 -24.23
N VAL A 256 -0.53 29.67 -23.98
CA VAL A 256 0.18 29.35 -22.73
C VAL A 256 1.39 30.27 -22.49
N HIS A 257 2.03 30.75 -23.56
CA HIS A 257 3.18 31.66 -23.48
C HIS A 257 2.81 33.06 -22.99
N SER A 258 1.55 33.44 -23.13
CA SER A 258 1.02 34.77 -22.77
C SER A 258 0.60 34.84 -21.30
N LEU A 259 0.26 33.70 -20.69
CA LEU A 259 -0.21 33.63 -19.31
C LEU A 259 0.94 33.80 -18.30
N ARG A 260 0.64 34.44 -17.16
CA ARG A 260 1.57 34.58 -16.04
C ARG A 260 0.91 34.19 -14.73
N VAL A 261 1.63 33.45 -13.89
CA VAL A 261 1.19 33.13 -12.53
C VAL A 261 0.90 34.43 -11.77
N GLY A 262 -0.26 34.52 -11.11
CA GLY A 262 -0.76 35.70 -10.42
C GLY A 262 -1.70 36.59 -11.25
N GLU A 263 -1.93 36.27 -12.52
CA GLU A 263 -2.88 36.99 -13.37
C GLU A 263 -4.32 36.85 -12.87
N ARG A 264 -5.09 37.94 -12.94
CA ARG A 264 -6.50 37.94 -12.55
C ARG A 264 -7.34 37.45 -13.71
N ALA A 265 -8.28 36.57 -13.41
CA ALA A 265 -9.23 36.07 -14.40
C ALA A 265 -10.66 36.14 -13.84
N THR A 266 -11.61 36.35 -14.74
CA THR A 266 -13.03 36.30 -14.42
C THR A 266 -13.58 34.97 -14.92
N VAL A 267 -14.06 34.17 -13.99
CA VAL A 267 -14.64 32.86 -14.25
C VAL A 267 -16.16 33.00 -14.27
N THR A 268 -16.76 32.59 -15.38
CA THR A 268 -18.20 32.60 -15.59
C THR A 268 -18.69 31.16 -15.71
N PHE A 269 -19.80 30.84 -15.05
CA PHE A 269 -20.32 29.47 -15.01
C PHE A 269 -21.48 29.37 -16.00
N GLY A 270 -21.46 28.35 -16.86
CA GLY A 270 -22.52 28.17 -17.86
C GLY A 270 -23.91 27.97 -17.22
N ALA A 271 -23.93 27.35 -16.03
CA ALA A 271 -25.15 27.16 -15.26
C ALA A 271 -25.67 28.44 -14.56
N LEU A 272 -24.80 29.44 -14.34
CA LEU A 272 -25.11 30.68 -13.63
C LEU A 272 -24.49 31.88 -14.36
N PRO A 273 -24.99 32.26 -15.55
CA PRO A 273 -24.40 33.34 -16.35
C PRO A 273 -24.45 34.71 -15.68
N SER A 274 -25.33 34.89 -14.68
CA SER A 274 -25.43 36.12 -13.87
C SER A 274 -24.44 36.19 -12.70
N LYS A 275 -23.72 35.11 -12.40
CA LYS A 275 -22.70 35.07 -11.33
C LYS A 275 -21.32 34.90 -11.95
N GLN A 276 -20.50 35.93 -11.82
CA GLN A 276 -19.10 35.91 -12.20
C GLN A 276 -18.24 35.85 -10.93
N MET A 277 -17.17 35.08 -10.99
CA MET A 277 -16.20 34.99 -9.90
C MET A 277 -14.84 35.48 -10.34
N HIS A 278 -14.12 36.09 -9.40
CA HIS A 278 -12.72 36.44 -9.61
C HIS A 278 -11.83 35.29 -9.15
N GLY A 279 -10.96 34.86 -10.04
CA GLY A 279 -9.90 33.91 -9.75
C GLY A 279 -8.53 34.50 -10.04
N VAL A 280 -7.50 33.88 -9.46
CA VAL A 280 -6.10 34.18 -9.78
C VAL A 280 -5.42 32.94 -10.30
N LEU A 281 -4.58 33.09 -11.33
CA LEU A 281 -3.82 31.97 -11.88
C LEU A 281 -2.77 31.53 -10.87
N GLN A 282 -2.92 30.32 -10.31
CA GLN A 282 -1.99 29.79 -9.31
C GLN A 282 -0.82 29.05 -9.96
N SER A 283 -1.10 28.21 -10.95
CA SER A 283 -0.08 27.43 -11.63
C SER A 283 -0.53 26.96 -13.00
N ILE A 284 0.45 26.66 -13.85
CA ILE A 284 0.24 26.06 -15.16
C ILE A 284 0.98 24.73 -15.15
N VAL A 285 0.27 23.64 -15.41
CA VAL A 285 0.85 22.30 -15.50
C VAL A 285 1.60 22.20 -16.83
N LEU A 286 2.94 22.10 -16.76
CA LEU A 286 3.81 22.01 -17.96
C LEU A 286 3.81 20.64 -18.64
N VAL A 287 2.99 19.70 -18.15
CA VAL A 287 2.76 18.41 -18.78
C VAL A 287 1.52 18.56 -19.68
N PRO A 288 1.68 18.56 -21.01
CA PRO A 288 0.54 18.74 -21.90
C PRO A 288 -0.34 17.50 -21.95
N GLU A 289 -1.65 17.73 -22.06
CA GLU A 289 -2.63 16.70 -22.39
C GLU A 289 -2.93 16.74 -23.91
N ARG A 290 -2.88 15.58 -24.56
CA ARG A 290 -3.20 15.46 -26.00
C ARG A 290 -4.64 15.03 -26.16
N GLY A 291 -5.50 15.97 -26.54
CA GLY A 291 -6.88 15.71 -26.90
C GLY A 291 -7.04 15.49 -28.42
N SER A 292 -8.23 15.05 -28.84
CA SER A 292 -8.60 14.96 -30.26
C SER A 292 -8.56 16.30 -31.00
N SER A 293 -8.52 17.42 -30.27
CA SER A 293 -8.52 18.79 -30.76
C SER A 293 -7.17 19.52 -30.61
N GLY A 294 -6.10 18.83 -30.19
CA GLY A 294 -4.75 19.41 -30.09
C GLY A 294 -4.06 19.19 -28.74
N VAL A 295 -3.02 19.98 -28.49
CA VAL A 295 -2.21 19.97 -27.26
C VAL A 295 -2.71 21.07 -26.34
N PHE A 296 -3.10 20.71 -25.12
CA PHE A 296 -3.60 21.64 -24.11
C PHE A 296 -2.77 21.58 -22.83
N TYR A 297 -2.64 22.74 -22.19
CA TYR A 297 -1.98 22.90 -20.90
C TYR A 297 -3.03 23.22 -19.83
N PRO A 298 -3.17 22.40 -18.77
CA PRO A 298 -4.07 22.69 -17.66
C PRO A 298 -3.56 23.90 -16.87
N ALA A 299 -4.34 24.97 -16.83
CA ALA A 299 -4.10 26.15 -16.00
C ALA A 299 -5.04 26.12 -14.79
N ILE A 300 -4.47 26.17 -13.57
CA ILE A 300 -5.20 26.08 -12.31
C ILE A 300 -5.42 27.49 -11.76
N PHE A 301 -6.68 27.90 -11.67
CA PHE A 301 -7.10 29.17 -11.10
C PHE A 301 -7.75 28.94 -9.73
N THR A 302 -7.28 29.64 -8.70
CA THR A 302 -7.95 29.64 -7.40
C THR A 302 -9.03 30.70 -7.39
N LEU A 303 -10.24 30.31 -7.01
CA LEU A 303 -11.41 31.18 -6.99
C LEU A 303 -11.55 31.79 -5.60
N SER A 304 -11.81 33.10 -5.56
CA SER A 304 -11.99 33.84 -4.31
C SER A 304 -13.49 33.95 -3.98
N GLY A 305 -13.97 33.15 -3.04
CA GLY A 305 -15.34 33.19 -2.54
C GLY A 305 -16.09 31.86 -2.60
N ASP A 306 -17.21 31.78 -1.89
CA ASP A 306 -18.15 30.65 -1.92
C ASP A 306 -19.47 31.11 -2.57
N PRO A 307 -19.65 30.91 -3.88
CA PRO A 307 -20.93 31.11 -4.51
C PRO A 307 -21.82 29.91 -4.17
N GLY A 308 -22.67 30.06 -3.17
CA GLY A 308 -23.72 29.08 -2.89
C GLY A 308 -24.44 28.66 -4.18
N GLY A 309 -24.52 27.34 -4.41
CA GLY A 309 -25.10 26.73 -5.60
C GLY A 309 -24.12 26.33 -6.70
N LEU A 310 -22.80 26.33 -6.46
CA LEU A 310 -21.86 25.61 -7.32
C LEU A 310 -21.67 24.17 -6.84
N ASP A 311 -21.74 23.24 -7.79
CA ASP A 311 -21.37 21.84 -7.57
C ASP A 311 -20.03 21.55 -8.24
N PRO A 312 -19.19 20.70 -7.62
CA PRO A 312 -17.96 20.25 -8.25
C PRO A 312 -18.22 19.56 -9.59
N GLY A 313 -17.40 19.85 -10.60
CA GLY A 313 -17.54 19.29 -11.95
C GLY A 313 -18.37 20.15 -12.91
N MET A 314 -18.91 21.29 -12.49
CA MET A 314 -19.58 22.23 -13.39
C MET A 314 -18.63 22.82 -14.45
N SER A 315 -19.15 23.04 -15.66
CA SER A 315 -18.42 23.72 -16.73
C SER A 315 -18.34 25.23 -16.49
N ALA A 316 -17.14 25.77 -16.64
CA ALA A 316 -16.87 27.20 -16.51
C ALA A 316 -16.07 27.72 -17.71
N SER A 317 -16.28 28.99 -18.05
CA SER A 317 -15.50 29.73 -19.02
C SER A 317 -14.67 30.79 -18.30
N VAL A 318 -13.37 30.78 -18.57
CA VAL A 318 -12.42 31.71 -17.97
C VAL A 318 -12.05 32.77 -19.00
N ALA A 319 -12.28 34.03 -18.66
CA ALA A 319 -11.83 35.17 -19.44
C ALA A 319 -10.71 35.89 -18.67
N PRO A 320 -9.59 36.24 -19.32
CA PRO A 320 -8.55 37.06 -18.68
C PRO A 320 -9.15 38.41 -18.27
N GLY A 321 -8.86 38.82 -17.03
CA GLY A 321 -9.24 40.14 -16.53
C GLY A 321 -8.30 41.17 -17.16
N GLY A 322 -8.84 42.02 -18.04
CA GLY A 322 -8.11 43.14 -18.63
C GLY A 322 -7.59 44.14 -17.60
#